data_AF-A0A836RPX2-F1
#
_entry.id   AF-A0A836RPX2-F1
#
_cell.length_a   1.000
_cell.length_b   1.000
_cell.length_c   1.000
_cell.angle_alpha   90.00
_cell.angle_beta   90.00
_cell.angle_gamma   90.00
#
_symmetry.space_group_name_H-M   'P 1'
#
loop_
_entity.id
_entity.type
_entity.pdbx_description
1 polymer ?
#
loop_
_entity_poly.entity_id
_entity_poly.type
_entity_poly.pdbx_seq_one_letter_code
_entity_poly.pdbx_strand_id
1 'polypeptide(L)' 'MRVKHVDEILKIMRNVEQIRNIGIVAHVDHGKTTTSDSLLAAAGMISQRIAGEALALDYLKVEQQRGITVKSANISLYHE' A
#
# COMPACT_ATOMS: atom_id res chain seq x y z
N MET A 1 -15.30 -6.11 9.20
CA MET A 1 -13.99 -6.36 8.57
C MET A 1 -14.24 -7.17 7.30
N ARG A 2 -14.14 -6.55 6.12
CA ARG A 2 -14.47 -7.15 4.81
C ARG A 2 -13.40 -8.20 4.44
N VAL A 3 -13.53 -9.43 4.94
CA VAL A 3 -12.61 -10.55 4.61
C VAL A 3 -13.30 -11.58 3.71
N LYS A 4 -14.21 -11.17 2.82
CA LYS A 4 -15.03 -12.08 1.99
C LYS A 4 -14.94 -11.84 0.48
N HIS A 5 -13.76 -11.50 -0.05
CA HIS A 5 -13.56 -11.30 -1.49
C HIS A 5 -12.39 -12.10 -2.09
N VAL A 6 -11.81 -13.07 -1.36
CA VAL A 6 -10.65 -13.83 -1.89
C VAL A 6 -10.99 -14.53 -3.20
N ASP A 7 -12.16 -15.17 -3.29
CA ASP A 7 -12.61 -15.84 -4.52
C ASP A 7 -12.81 -14.87 -5.69
N GLU A 8 -13.23 -13.64 -5.41
CA GLU A 8 -13.43 -12.60 -6.42
C GLU A 8 -12.10 -12.03 -6.90
N ILE A 9 -11.18 -11.75 -5.98
CA ILE A 9 -9.80 -11.35 -6.28
C ILE A 9 -9.13 -12.43 -7.15
N LEU A 10 -9.28 -13.71 -6.82
CA LEU A 10 -8.72 -14.81 -7.61
C LEU A 10 -9.29 -14.87 -9.04
N LYS A 11 -10.56 -14.47 -9.25
CA LYS A 11 -11.13 -14.36 -10.60
C LYS A 11 -10.53 -13.18 -11.35
N ILE A 12 -10.44 -12.01 -10.72
CA ILE A 12 -9.85 -10.80 -11.30
C ILE A 12 -8.37 -11.03 -11.66
N MET A 13 -7.62 -11.73 -10.81
CA MET A 13 -6.21 -12.04 -11.05
C MET A 13 -5.96 -12.87 -12.32
N ARG A 14 -6.99 -13.56 -12.85
CA ARG A 14 -6.89 -14.28 -14.13
C ARG A 14 -7.09 -13.38 -15.35
N ASN A 15 -7.67 -12.20 -15.17
CA ASN A 15 -7.86 -11.22 -16.23
C ASN A 15 -6.88 -10.05 -16.07
N VAL A 16 -5.77 -10.12 -16.79
CA VAL A 16 -4.70 -9.10 -16.73
C VAL A 16 -5.18 -7.69 -17.10
N GLU A 17 -6.24 -7.56 -17.89
CA GLU A 17 -6.80 -6.25 -18.28
C GLU A 17 -7.41 -5.49 -17.09
N GLN A 18 -7.73 -6.19 -16.00
CA GLN A 18 -8.27 -5.61 -14.76
C GLN A 18 -7.18 -5.34 -13.72
N ILE A 19 -5.91 -5.64 -14.01
CA ILE A 19 -4.79 -5.44 -13.08
C ILE A 19 -4.02 -4.18 -13.47
N ARG A 20 -3.69 -3.34 -12.48
CA ARG A 20 -2.83 -2.17 -12.66
C ARG A 20 -1.66 -2.26 -11.69
N ASN A 21 -0.46 -2.45 -12.24
CA ASN A 21 0.78 -2.36 -11.48
C ASN A 21 1.21 -0.89 -11.42
N ILE A 22 1.19 -0.31 -10.23
CA ILE A 22 1.55 1.08 -9.99
C ILE A 22 2.77 1.10 -9.08
N GLY A 23 3.76 1.91 -9.44
CA GLY A 23 4.92 2.21 -8.60
C GLY A 23 4.96 3.70 -8.26
N ILE A 24 5.31 4.02 -7.02
CA ILE A 24 5.51 5.41 -6.57
C ILE A 24 7.01 5.67 -6.52
N VAL A 25 7.47 6.61 -7.34
CA VAL A 25 8.86 7.06 -7.37
C VAL A 25 8.88 8.55 -7.09
N ALA A 26 9.66 8.97 -6.09
CA ALA A 26 9.88 10.36 -5.77
C ALA A 26 11.21 10.54 -5.04
N HIS A 27 11.64 11.80 -4.88
CA HIS A 27 12.82 12.13 -4.10
C HIS A 27 12.65 11.77 -2.61
N VAL A 28 13.75 11.73 -1.86
CA VAL A 28 13.74 11.52 -0.40
C VAL A 28 12.90 12.63 0.25
N ASP A 29 12.18 12.30 1.33
CA ASP A 29 11.28 13.22 2.06
C ASP A 29 10.08 13.80 1.29
N HIS A 30 9.75 13.28 0.10
CA HIS A 30 8.59 13.74 -0.68
C HIS A 30 7.27 12.98 -0.38
N GLY A 31 7.15 12.36 0.79
CA GLY A 31 5.86 11.77 1.23
C GLY A 31 5.40 10.53 0.44
N LYS A 32 6.31 9.75 -0.17
CA LYS A 32 6.00 8.51 -0.91
C LYS A 32 5.25 7.50 -0.03
N THR A 33 5.79 7.22 1.15
CA THR A 33 5.21 6.25 2.08
C THR A 33 3.90 6.79 2.67
N THR A 34 3.82 8.09 2.96
CA THR A 34 2.58 8.77 3.38
C THR A 34 1.46 8.65 2.34
N THR A 35 1.81 8.78 1.04
CA THR A 35 0.86 8.58 -0.06
C THR A 35 0.39 7.13 -0.12
N SER A 36 1.30 6.18 0.09
CA SER A 36 0.99 4.75 0.13
C SER A 36 0.06 4.39 1.30
N ASP A 37 0.28 4.99 2.47
CA ASP A 37 -0.60 4.84 3.63
C ASP A 37 -2.01 5.38 3.37
N SER A 38 -2.13 6.52 2.68
CA SER A 38 -3.43 7.07 2.27
C SER A 38 -4.20 6.08 1.39
N LEU A 39 -3.51 5.40 0.46
CA LEU A 39 -4.10 4.37 -0.39
C LEU A 39 -4.54 3.14 0.41
N LEU A 40 -3.70 2.69 1.37
CA LEU A 40 -4.05 1.60 2.28
C LEU A 40 -5.27 1.92 3.15
N ALA A 41 -5.38 3.17 3.61
CA ALA A 41 -6.52 3.62 4.40
C ALA A 41 -7.79 3.72 3.57
N ALA A 42 -7.69 4.20 2.32
CA ALA A 42 -8.80 4.22 1.37
C ALA A 42 -9.30 2.80 1.03
N ALA A 43 -8.40 1.83 0.94
CA ALA A 43 -8.75 0.41 0.77
C ALA A 43 -9.24 -0.27 2.06
N GLY A 44 -9.28 0.44 3.19
CA GLY A 44 -9.70 -0.08 4.49
C GLY A 44 -8.74 -1.08 5.13
N MET A 45 -7.48 -1.12 4.67
CA MET A 45 -6.43 -1.99 5.24
C MET A 45 -5.83 -1.42 6.52
N ILE A 46 -5.75 -0.10 6.64
CA ILE A 46 -5.35 0.61 7.85
C ILE A 46 -6.39 1.66 8.22
N SER A 47 -6.39 2.14 9.46
CA SER A 47 -7.29 3.22 9.85
C SER A 47 -6.81 4.56 9.29
N GLN A 48 -7.73 5.43 8.88
CA GLN A 48 -7.40 6.79 8.44
C GLN A 48 -6.62 7.59 9.50
N ARG A 49 -6.82 7.28 10.79
CA ARG A 49 -6.12 7.95 11.90
C ARG A 49 -4.62 7.65 11.95
N ILE A 50 -4.21 6.46 11.51
CA ILE A 50 -2.80 6.04 11.55
C ILE A 50 -2.09 6.22 10.20
N ALA A 51 -2.83 6.61 9.17
CA ALA A 51 -2.28 6.81 7.83
C ALA A 51 -1.28 7.96 7.85
N GLY A 52 -0.04 7.71 7.40
CA GLY A 52 1.04 8.68 7.39
C GLY A 52 1.89 8.67 8.66
N GLU A 53 1.42 8.07 9.75
CA GLU A 53 2.21 7.80 10.96
C GLU A 53 2.74 6.37 10.98
N ALA A 54 1.94 5.40 10.51
CA ALA A 54 2.31 3.99 10.50
C ALA A 54 3.44 3.69 9.51
N LEU A 55 3.46 4.39 8.37
CA LEU A 55 4.42 4.19 7.28
C LEU A 55 4.50 2.70 6.93
N ALA A 56 3.35 2.09 6.66
CA ALA A 56 3.17 0.64 6.71
C ALA A 56 4.04 -0.14 5.72
N LEU A 57 4.49 0.52 4.64
CA LEU A 57 5.39 -0.05 3.65
C LEU A 57 6.87 0.05 4.02
N ASP A 58 7.25 0.93 4.94
CA ASP A 58 8.60 1.06 5.50
C ASP A 58 8.73 0.09 6.69
N TYR A 59 8.65 -1.21 6.45
CA TYR A 59 8.55 -2.22 7.50
C TYR A 59 9.88 -2.54 8.20
N LEU A 60 11.03 -2.10 7.66
CA LEU A 60 12.31 -2.29 8.32
C LEU A 60 12.53 -1.25 9.43
N LYS A 61 13.11 -1.68 10.54
CA LYS A 61 13.45 -0.78 11.66
C LYS A 61 14.31 0.41 11.23
N VAL A 62 15.25 0.20 10.31
CA VAL A 62 16.13 1.26 9.79
C VAL A 62 15.36 2.27 8.93
N GLU A 63 14.34 1.83 8.20
CA GLU A 63 13.49 2.68 7.36
C GLU A 63 12.70 3.64 8.24
N GLN A 64 12.00 3.10 9.25
CA GLN A 64 11.26 3.86 10.26
C GLN A 64 12.14 4.85 11.04
N GLN A 65 13.32 4.42 11.47
CA GLN A 65 14.22 5.28 12.26
C GLN A 65 14.82 6.43 11.46
N ARG A 66 14.96 6.28 10.14
CA ARG A 66 15.63 7.25 9.28
C ARG A 66 14.69 8.00 8.34
N GLY A 67 13.41 7.63 8.28
CA GLY A 67 12.45 8.21 7.33
C GLY A 67 12.78 7.91 5.87
N ILE A 68 13.40 6.75 5.59
CA ILE A 68 13.82 6.37 4.25
C ILE A 68 13.16 5.05 3.83
N THR A 69 13.02 4.85 2.52
CA THR A 69 12.63 3.54 1.95
C THR A 69 13.87 2.89 1.35
N VAL A 70 14.27 1.74 1.87
CA VAL A 70 15.43 0.96 1.42
C VAL A 70 14.99 -0.20 0.53
N LYS A 71 13.88 -0.84 0.89
CA LYS A 71 13.30 -1.95 0.14
C LYS A 71 11.95 -1.58 -0.45
N SER A 72 11.71 -2.03 -1.66
CA SER A 72 10.37 -2.02 -2.23
C SER A 72 9.48 -2.98 -1.44
N ALA A 73 8.28 -2.52 -1.08
CA ALA A 73 7.20 -3.32 -0.56
C ALA A 73 6.03 -3.28 -1.57
N ASN A 74 5.36 -4.41 -1.74
CA ASN A 74 4.26 -4.55 -2.69
C ASN A 74 2.98 -4.88 -1.93
N ILE A 75 1.90 -4.21 -2.32
CA ILE A 75 0.56 -4.44 -1.78
C ILE A 75 -0.42 -4.58 -2.94
N SER A 76 -1.54 -5.27 -2.68
CA SER A 76 -2.66 -5.34 -3.61
C SER A 76 -3.83 -4.58 -3.03
N LEU A 77 -4.33 -3.61 -3.78
CA LEU A 77 -5.48 -2.80 -3.42
C LEU A 77 -6.66 -3.25 -4.30
N TYR A 78 -7.74 -3.69 -3.67
CA TYR A 78 -8.98 -4.00 -4.36
C TYR A 78 -9.92 -2.79 -4.27
N HIS A 79 -10.54 -2.44 -5.39
CA HIS A 79 -11.52 -1.39 -5.53
C HIS A 79 -12.68 -1.90 -6.40
N GLU A 80 -13.91 -1.54 -6.05
CA GLU A 80 -15.15 -1.90 -6.76
C GLU A 80 -15.46 -0.89 -7.87
#